data_AF-A0A0F9M3N5-F1
#
_entry.id   AF-A0A0F9M3N5-F1
#
_cell.length_a   1.000
_cell.length_b   1.000
_cell.length_c   1.000
_cell.angle_alpha   90.00
_cell.angle_beta   90.00
_cell.angle_gamma   90.00
#
_symmetry.space_group_name_H-M   'P 1'
#
loop_
_entity.id
_entity.type
_entity.pdbx_description
1 polymer ?
#
loop_
_entity_poly.entity_id
_entity_poly.type
_entity_poly.pdbx_seq_one_letter_code
_entity_poly.pdbx_strand_id
1 'polypeptide(L)'
;MLSLKFFEETFVKDPEEKRSIDKGLWIWEYPDYTRSYIIAADVARGDGSDYSAFHIFDAESLTQVAEYKGLADTREYGRLLAVVGIEYNNALVIVERENVGWDTIQELIDINYQNFLYLLKENQLEKQLKKYPLK
;
A
#
# COMPACT_ATOMS: atom_id res chain seq x y z
N MET A 1 -2.15 6.05 -32.66
CA MET A 1 -2.64 6.73 -31.44
C MET A 1 -3.70 5.83 -30.84
N LEU A 2 -3.45 5.25 -29.67
CA LEU A 2 -4.50 4.49 -28.98
C LEU A 2 -5.55 5.50 -28.50
N SER A 3 -6.83 5.23 -28.78
CA SER A 3 -7.92 6.12 -28.38
C SER A 3 -8.27 5.91 -26.92
N LEU A 4 -8.85 6.92 -26.26
CA LEU A 4 -9.38 6.79 -24.89
C LEU A 4 -10.34 5.60 -24.77
N LYS A 5 -11.17 5.42 -25.80
CA LYS A 5 -12.14 4.31 -25.91
C LYS A 5 -11.47 2.93 -25.88
N PHE A 6 -10.31 2.77 -26.54
CA PHE A 6 -9.56 1.51 -26.48
C PHE A 6 -9.11 1.19 -25.03
N PHE A 7 -8.69 2.21 -24.27
CA PHE A 7 -8.29 2.01 -22.89
C PHE A 7 -9.46 1.64 -21.98
N GLU A 8 -10.58 2.34 -22.13
CA GLU A 8 -11.82 2.04 -21.40
C GLU A 8 -12.30 0.61 -21.66
N GLU A 9 -12.30 0.18 -22.92
CA GLU A 9 -12.81 -1.16 -23.30
C GLU A 9 -11.85 -2.30 -22.94
N THR A 10 -10.54 -2.03 -22.77
CA THR A 10 -9.52 -3.09 -22.60
C THR A 10 -8.98 -3.20 -21.18
N PHE A 11 -8.88 -2.09 -20.43
CA PHE A 11 -8.17 -2.06 -19.15
C PHE A 11 -9.05 -1.68 -17.95
N VAL A 12 -10.27 -1.19 -18.18
CA VAL A 12 -11.19 -0.87 -17.08
C VAL A 12 -12.01 -2.11 -16.75
N LYS A 13 -11.86 -2.62 -15.52
CA LYS A 13 -12.69 -3.69 -14.96
C LYS A 13 -13.23 -3.27 -13.60
N ASP A 14 -14.46 -3.70 -13.31
CA ASP A 14 -15.00 -3.62 -11.96
C ASP A 14 -14.21 -4.54 -11.02
N PRO A 15 -14.07 -4.18 -9.73
CA PRO A 15 -13.45 -5.06 -8.75
C PRO A 15 -14.32 -6.29 -8.50
N GLU A 16 -13.68 -7.42 -8.25
CA GLU A 16 -14.35 -8.67 -7.83
C GLU A 16 -14.97 -8.54 -6.44
N GLU A 17 -14.33 -7.77 -5.55
CA GLU A 17 -14.81 -7.52 -4.20
C GLU A 17 -14.55 -6.07 -3.75
N LYS A 18 -15.50 -5.54 -2.97
CA LYS A 18 -15.28 -4.35 -2.12
C LYS A 18 -15.52 -4.71 -0.67
N ARG A 19 -14.49 -4.59 0.16
CA ARG A 19 -14.54 -4.88 1.60
C ARG A 19 -13.90 -3.73 2.40
N SER A 20 -13.84 -3.88 3.72
CA SER A 20 -13.63 -2.85 4.77
C SER A 20 -14.93 -2.19 5.26
N ILE A 21 -14.89 -1.60 6.46
CA ILE A 21 -16.05 -0.97 7.13
C ILE A 21 -16.67 0.13 6.26
N ASP A 22 -15.82 0.84 5.52
CA ASP A 22 -16.17 1.90 4.57
C ASP A 22 -16.29 1.41 3.12
N LYS A 23 -16.09 0.11 2.85
CA LYS A 23 -15.96 -0.47 1.50
C LYS A 23 -14.89 0.23 0.64
N GLY A 24 -13.87 0.74 1.30
CA GLY A 24 -12.75 1.47 0.72
C GLY A 24 -11.70 0.55 0.08
N LEU A 25 -11.65 -0.75 0.41
CA LEU A 25 -10.71 -1.71 -0.18
C LEU A 25 -11.36 -2.43 -1.37
N TRP A 26 -10.84 -2.17 -2.57
CA TRP A 26 -11.27 -2.74 -3.84
C TRP A 26 -10.26 -3.78 -4.30
N ILE A 27 -10.76 -4.97 -4.65
CA ILE A 27 -9.93 -6.11 -5.03
C ILE A 27 -10.34 -6.55 -6.42
N TRP A 28 -9.36 -6.54 -7.33
CA TRP A 28 -9.54 -7.07 -8.68
C TRP A 28 -8.93 -8.46 -8.84
N GLU A 29 -7.92 -8.79 -8.04
CA GLU A 29 -7.26 -10.09 -8.03
C GLU A 29 -6.87 -10.46 -6.59
N TYR A 30 -7.28 -11.65 -6.15
CA TYR A 30 -6.90 -12.22 -4.86
C TYR A 30 -5.41 -12.63 -4.86
N PRO A 31 -4.76 -12.69 -3.68
CA PRO A 31 -3.36 -13.07 -3.60
C PRO A 31 -3.13 -14.52 -4.03
N ASP A 32 -2.14 -14.71 -4.91
CA ASP A 32 -1.58 -16.01 -5.29
C ASP A 32 -0.32 -16.26 -4.45
N TYR A 33 -0.30 -17.34 -3.68
CA TYR A 33 0.78 -17.70 -2.76
C TYR A 33 2.15 -17.91 -3.43
N THR A 34 2.19 -18.06 -4.77
CA THR A 34 3.43 -18.20 -5.54
C THR A 34 4.04 -16.87 -5.95
N ARG A 35 3.32 -15.76 -5.74
CA ARG A 35 3.70 -14.43 -6.21
C ARG A 35 4.14 -13.51 -5.08
N SER A 36 4.86 -12.46 -5.45
CA SER A 36 5.29 -11.38 -4.56
C SER A 36 4.52 -10.10 -4.87
N TYR A 37 4.24 -9.30 -3.85
CA TYR A 37 3.44 -8.09 -4.00
C TYR A 37 4.14 -6.87 -3.40
N ILE A 38 3.77 -5.69 -3.91
CA ILE A 38 4.23 -4.38 -3.42
C ILE A 38 3.00 -3.56 -3.06
N ILE A 39 3.02 -2.92 -1.89
CA ILE A 39 2.00 -1.97 -1.45
C ILE A 39 2.62 -0.57 -1.46
N ALA A 40 2.13 0.32 -2.31
CA ALA A 40 2.53 1.73 -2.30
C ALA A 40 1.46 2.55 -1.58
N ALA A 41 1.83 3.16 -0.44
CA ALA A 41 0.90 3.84 0.45
C ALA A 41 1.17 5.34 0.53
N ASP A 42 0.15 6.12 0.20
CA ASP A 42 0.04 7.55 0.46
C ASP A 42 -0.74 7.76 1.78
N VAL A 43 -0.16 8.57 2.67
CA VAL A 43 -0.68 8.82 4.01
C VAL A 43 -1.22 10.25 4.07
N ALA A 44 -2.54 10.36 4.23
CA ALA A 44 -3.18 11.64 4.50
C ALA A 44 -2.87 12.15 5.91
N ARG A 45 -3.22 13.42 6.18
CA ARG A 45 -2.92 14.07 7.45
C ARG A 45 -3.61 13.47 8.68
N GLY A 46 -4.64 12.65 8.48
CA GLY A 46 -5.36 11.98 9.57
C GLY A 46 -6.27 12.93 10.37
N ASP A 47 -6.52 14.14 9.89
CA ASP A 47 -7.50 15.08 10.49
C ASP A 47 -8.93 14.89 9.96
N GLY A 48 -9.14 13.82 9.17
CA GLY A 48 -10.42 13.48 8.56
C GLY A 48 -10.79 14.31 7.33
N SER A 49 -9.92 15.23 6.89
CA SER A 49 -10.16 16.06 5.69
C SER A 49 -9.58 15.46 4.41
N ASP A 50 -8.54 14.65 4.53
CA ASP A 50 -7.81 14.04 3.42
C ASP A 50 -7.92 12.50 3.46
N TYR A 51 -7.99 11.88 2.28
CA TYR A 51 -8.06 10.42 2.13
C TYR A 51 -6.67 9.80 2.10
N SER A 52 -6.44 8.78 2.93
CA SER A 52 -5.29 7.88 2.76
C SER A 52 -5.61 6.85 1.68
N ALA A 53 -4.61 6.48 0.89
CA ALA A 53 -4.77 5.53 -0.20
C ALA A 53 -3.54 4.64 -0.39
N PHE A 54 -3.75 3.38 -0.72
CA PHE A 54 -2.68 2.50 -1.15
C PHE A 54 -3.07 1.69 -2.37
N HIS A 55 -2.07 1.32 -3.16
CA HIS A 55 -2.20 0.42 -4.29
C HIS A 55 -1.38 -0.84 -4.05
N ILE A 56 -1.92 -1.99 -4.42
CA ILE A 56 -1.21 -3.27 -4.40
C ILE A 56 -0.88 -3.67 -5.83
N PHE A 57 0.40 -3.94 -6.08
CA PHE A 57 0.91 -4.41 -7.36
C PHE A 57 1.48 -5.82 -7.22
N ASP A 58 1.22 -6.64 -8.22
CA ASP A 58 2.03 -7.82 -8.50
C ASP A 58 3.46 -7.37 -8.85
N ALA A 59 4.46 -7.90 -8.14
CA ALA A 59 5.84 -7.42 -8.28
C ALA A 59 6.49 -7.82 -9.62
N GLU A 60 5.99 -8.86 -10.29
CA GLU A 60 6.53 -9.36 -11.56
C GLU A 60 5.82 -8.74 -12.75
N SER A 61 4.47 -8.79 -12.77
CA SER A 61 3.69 -8.25 -13.88
C SER A 61 3.42 -6.76 -13.78
N LEU A 62 3.67 -6.14 -12.61
CA LEU A 62 3.32 -4.75 -12.28
C LEU A 62 1.84 -4.44 -12.47
N THR A 63 0.99 -5.46 -12.38
CA THR A 63 -0.46 -5.32 -12.47
C THR A 63 -1.01 -4.83 -11.13
N GLN A 64 -1.87 -3.81 -11.16
CA GLN A 64 -2.61 -3.40 -9.96
C GLN A 64 -3.68 -4.44 -9.65
N VAL A 65 -3.56 -5.07 -8.48
CA VAL A 65 -4.44 -6.18 -8.05
C VAL A 65 -5.46 -5.74 -7.01
N ALA A 66 -5.15 -4.69 -6.24
CA ALA A 66 -6.06 -4.09 -5.26
C ALA A 66 -5.72 -2.61 -5.00
N GLU A 67 -6.67 -1.91 -4.41
CA GLU A 67 -6.58 -0.49 -4.04
C GLU A 67 -7.39 -0.25 -2.79
N TYR A 68 -6.90 0.62 -1.92
CA TYR A 68 -7.69 1.18 -0.84
C TYR A 68 -7.76 2.69 -0.95
N LYS A 69 -8.92 3.23 -0.63
CA LYS A 69 -9.12 4.66 -0.38
C LYS A 69 -10.14 4.87 0.74
N GLY A 70 -9.74 5.55 1.81
CA GLY A 70 -10.61 5.81 2.95
C GLY A 70 -10.10 6.90 3.88
N LEU A 71 -10.96 7.29 4.84
CA LEU A 71 -10.67 8.31 5.86
C LEU A 71 -10.18 7.66 7.16
N ALA A 72 -9.17 6.80 7.05
CA ALA A 72 -8.57 6.15 8.22
C ALA A 72 -7.61 7.09 8.94
N ASP A 73 -7.60 7.02 10.28
CA ASP A 73 -6.54 7.67 11.06
C ASP A 73 -5.17 7.01 10.78
N THR A 74 -4.07 7.69 11.10
CA THR A 74 -2.72 7.22 10.76
C THR A 74 -2.36 5.86 11.36
N ARG A 75 -2.87 5.53 12.56
CA ARG A 75 -2.59 4.24 13.23
C ARG A 75 -3.47 3.14 12.68
N GLU A 76 -4.77 3.39 12.50
CA GLU A 76 -5.69 2.47 11.83
C GLU A 76 -5.19 2.14 10.43
N TYR A 77 -4.69 3.14 9.71
CA TYR A 77 -4.08 2.97 8.40
C TYR A 77 -2.83 2.09 8.45
N GLY A 78 -1.94 2.29 9.44
CA GLY A 78 -0.78 1.42 9.65
C GLY A 78 -1.15 -0.04 9.94
N ARG A 79 -2.20 -0.27 10.75
CA ARG A 79 -2.73 -1.63 11.00
C ARG A 79 -3.31 -2.24 9.74
N LEU A 80 -4.07 -1.47 8.97
CA LEU A 80 -4.65 -1.92 7.71
C LEU A 80 -3.55 -2.35 6.73
N LEU A 81 -2.49 -1.54 6.58
CA LEU A 81 -1.35 -1.87 5.73
C LEU A 81 -0.68 -3.19 6.15
N ALA A 82 -0.50 -3.43 7.45
CA ALA A 82 0.07 -4.69 7.91
C ALA A 82 -0.85 -5.89 7.69
N VAL A 83 -2.16 -5.77 7.96
CA VAL A 83 -3.12 -6.86 7.72
C VAL A 83 -3.13 -7.23 6.23
N VAL A 84 -3.25 -6.24 5.37
CA VAL A 84 -3.27 -6.43 3.91
C VAL A 84 -1.90 -6.91 3.40
N GLY A 85 -0.80 -6.40 3.96
CA GLY A 85 0.54 -6.86 3.64
C GLY A 85 0.75 -8.34 3.96
N ILE A 86 0.29 -8.80 5.12
CA ILE A 86 0.32 -10.23 5.49
C ILE A 86 -0.53 -11.06 4.51
N GLU A 87 -1.73 -10.58 4.18
CA GLU A 87 -2.64 -11.27 3.27
C GLU A 87 -2.06 -11.42 1.85
N TYR A 88 -1.36 -10.40 1.36
CA TYR A 88 -0.66 -10.42 0.08
C TYR A 88 0.80 -10.92 0.23
N ASN A 89 0.96 -12.07 0.88
CA ASN A 89 2.22 -12.83 1.02
C ASN A 89 3.38 -12.05 1.67
N ASN A 90 3.11 -11.33 2.77
CA ASN A 90 4.08 -10.41 3.38
C ASN A 90 4.63 -9.39 2.36
N ALA A 91 3.72 -8.72 1.64
CA ALA A 91 4.04 -7.75 0.60
C ALA A 91 5.06 -6.70 1.06
N LEU A 92 5.88 -6.20 0.13
CA LEU A 92 6.74 -5.05 0.42
C LEU A 92 5.88 -3.80 0.59
N VAL A 93 5.76 -3.27 1.80
CA VAL A 93 5.00 -2.03 2.07
C VAL A 93 5.94 -0.84 1.92
N ILE A 94 5.59 0.10 1.06
CA ILE A 94 6.32 1.34 0.81
C ILE A 94 5.43 2.49 1.27
N VAL A 95 5.83 3.14 2.36
CA VAL A 95 5.07 4.28 2.91
C VAL A 95 5.72 5.59 2.47
N GLU A 96 4.94 6.47 1.85
CA GLU A 96 5.35 7.85 1.59
C GLU A 96 5.48 8.60 2.91
N ARG A 97 6.66 9.20 3.13
CA ARG A 97 7.02 9.89 4.38
C ARG A 97 6.93 11.41 4.24
N GLU A 98 5.85 11.90 3.65
CA GLU A 98 5.53 13.33 3.69
C GLU A 98 4.54 13.60 4.84
N ASN A 99 4.74 14.72 5.55
CA ASN A 99 3.92 15.16 6.68
C ASN A 99 3.79 14.16 7.87
N VAL A 100 2.73 13.35 7.88
CA VAL A 100 2.20 12.63 9.07
C VAL A 100 2.43 11.11 8.96
N GLY A 101 3.07 10.65 7.89
CA GLY A 101 3.39 9.24 7.63
C GLY A 101 4.26 8.57 8.69
N TRP A 102 4.90 9.32 9.60
CA TRP A 102 5.69 8.74 10.68
C TRP A 102 4.85 7.91 11.67
N ASP A 103 3.63 8.34 11.98
CA ASP A 103 2.77 7.59 12.90
C ASP A 103 2.32 6.24 12.29
N THR A 104 2.04 6.23 10.99
CA THR A 104 1.76 5.01 10.21
C THR A 104 2.97 4.07 10.24
N ILE A 105 4.18 4.60 10.03
CA ILE A 105 5.42 3.81 10.07
C ILE A 105 5.69 3.28 11.48
N GLN A 106 5.46 4.09 12.52
CA GLN A 106 5.64 3.68 13.90
C GLN A 106 4.69 2.54 14.26
N GLU A 107 3.44 2.58 13.81
CA GLU A 107 2.50 1.47 14.01
C GLU A 107 2.99 0.19 13.31
N LEU A 108 3.50 0.26 12.07
CA LEU A 108 4.10 -0.90 11.38
C LEU A 108 5.28 -1.50 12.16
N ILE A 109 6.09 -0.65 12.79
CA ILE A 109 7.19 -1.07 13.69
C ILE A 109 6.64 -1.75 14.94
N ASP A 110 5.64 -1.14 15.59
CA ASP A 110 5.09 -1.59 16.86
C ASP A 110 4.39 -2.95 16.74
N ILE A 111 3.71 -3.20 15.61
CA ILE A 111 3.12 -4.52 15.28
C ILE A 111 4.11 -5.49 14.63
N ASN A 112 5.39 -5.10 14.54
CA ASN A 112 6.50 -5.91 14.07
C ASN A 112 6.35 -6.42 12.62
N TYR A 113 5.77 -5.60 11.73
CA TYR A 113 5.72 -5.91 10.31
C TYR A 113 7.13 -5.85 9.72
N GLN A 114 7.59 -6.93 9.08
CA GLN A 114 9.00 -7.09 8.72
C GLN A 114 9.36 -6.49 7.36
N ASN A 115 8.44 -6.52 6.39
CA ASN A 115 8.76 -6.25 4.99
C ASN A 115 8.28 -4.86 4.55
N PHE A 116 8.86 -3.80 5.12
CA PHE A 116 8.51 -2.43 4.73
C PHE A 116 9.72 -1.56 4.47
N LEU A 117 9.54 -0.62 3.55
CA LEU A 117 10.41 0.51 3.27
C LEU A 117 9.62 1.79 3.52
N TYR A 118 10.31 2.84 3.92
CA TYR A 118 9.74 4.18 3.93
C TYR A 118 10.74 5.09 3.24
N LEU A 119 10.27 5.95 2.34
CA LEU A 119 11.19 6.78 1.57
C LEU A 119 11.80 7.83 2.48
N LEU A 120 13.13 7.85 2.54
CA LEU A 120 13.89 8.94 3.11
C LEU A 120 14.41 9.79 1.94
N LYS A 121 14.46 11.12 2.08
CA LYS A 121 15.28 11.95 1.17
C LYS A 121 16.66 11.28 1.06
N GLU A 122 17.18 11.13 -0.17
CA GLU A 122 18.37 10.32 -0.57
C GLU A 122 19.42 10.09 0.54
N ASN A 123 19.77 11.13 1.28
CA ASN A 123 20.73 11.12 2.38
C ASN A 123 20.40 10.26 3.62
N GLN A 124 19.24 9.58 3.71
CA GLN A 124 18.96 8.68 4.84
C GLN A 124 18.64 7.23 4.49
N LEU A 125 18.53 6.86 3.22
CA LEU A 125 18.33 5.47 2.80
C LEU A 125 19.47 4.55 3.28
N GLU A 126 20.72 5.00 3.12
CA GLU A 126 21.91 4.28 3.61
C GLU A 126 21.91 4.09 5.14
N LYS A 127 21.36 5.05 5.89
CA LYS A 127 21.29 4.97 7.36
C LYS A 127 20.25 3.94 7.80
N GLN A 128 19.14 3.82 7.06
CA GLN A 128 18.13 2.82 7.32
C GLN A 128 18.63 1.41 7.01
N LEU A 129 19.24 1.17 5.85
CA LEU A 129 19.77 -0.16 5.50
C LEU A 129 20.84 -0.65 6.49
N LYS A 130 21.56 0.27 7.15
CA LYS A 130 22.46 -0.06 8.27
C LYS A 130 21.74 -0.43 9.56
N LYS A 131 20.59 0.19 9.85
CA LYS A 131 19.82 -0.01 11.09
C LYS A 131 18.85 -1.20 10.99
N TYR A 132 18.26 -1.40 9.81
CA TYR A 132 17.30 -2.45 9.47
C TYR A 132 17.69 -3.05 8.11
N PRO A 133 18.68 -3.96 8.09
CA PRO A 133 19.11 -4.59 6.84
C PRO A 133 17.97 -5.45 6.27
N LEU A 134 17.70 -5.27 4.98
CA LEU A 134 16.84 -6.19 4.23
C LEU A 134 17.53 -7.56 4.22
N LYS A 135 16.78 -8.61 4.58
CA LYS A 135 17.27 -9.99 4.56
C LYS A 135 17.25 -10.57 3.15
#